data_AF-A0AAU2ENX9-F1
#
_entry.id   AF-A0AAU2ENX9-F1
#
_cell.length_a   1.000
_cell.length_b   1.000
_cell.length_c   1.000
_cell.angle_alpha   90.00
_cell.angle_beta   90.00
_cell.angle_gamma   90.00
#
_symmetry.space_group_name_H-M   'P 1'
#
loop_
_entity.id
_entity.type
_entity.pdbx_description
1 polymer ?
#
loop_
_entity_poly.entity_id
_entity_poly.type
_entity_poly.pdbx_seq_one_letter_code
_entity_poly.pdbx_strand_id
1 'polypeptide(L)'
;MTPFYCTPGEEGAHEKGGVEHEGGRFRRTHLVPPPQVEMLAELNERLARIDEAEDTRHIQGRPTSIGFDFETERPLLAPLPVDGYDCGLDLTPTVHRNGRVTVRQCYYSVPARFIGGTVRVSLRANELLVFDGRKVVARHPRLTRRYTYHDILDHYLEVLLVKPGAFAGAAALAQARSEGTFTSAHEALWAAAREAHGDREGTRALIEVRLLHRQLPADAVVAGIEAVLGARSCSPELVTIEARKAQEAPQAAPALPGVVPVEEEDPARAQALVRLGVVAPARLPHPGHARGAGADRTRRDHRR
;
A
#
# COMPACT_ATOMS: atom_id res chain seq x y z
N MET A 1 -28.16 13.96 -22.94
CA MET A 1 -28.22 14.85 -21.76
C MET A 1 -26.82 15.40 -21.58
N THR A 2 -26.62 16.71 -21.65
CA THR A 2 -25.30 17.32 -21.44
C THR A 2 -24.90 17.15 -19.98
N PRO A 3 -23.72 16.58 -19.66
CA PRO A 3 -23.25 16.51 -18.28
C PRO A 3 -23.11 17.92 -17.72
N PHE A 4 -23.75 18.18 -16.57
CA PHE A 4 -23.68 19.43 -15.82
C PHE A 4 -22.84 19.18 -14.57
N TYR A 5 -21.84 20.02 -14.34
CA TYR A 5 -21.04 19.99 -13.12
C TYR A 5 -21.79 20.67 -11.99
N CYS A 6 -21.80 20.09 -10.79
CA CYS A 6 -22.39 20.74 -9.63
C CYS A 6 -21.75 22.11 -9.39
N THR A 7 -22.57 23.08 -8.99
CA THR A 7 -22.09 24.42 -8.67
C THR A 7 -21.17 24.37 -7.43
N PRO A 8 -19.92 24.87 -7.49
CA PRO A 8 -19.06 24.91 -6.30
C PRO A 8 -19.58 25.90 -5.25
N GLY A 9 -19.50 25.56 -3.96
CA GLY A 9 -19.90 26.44 -2.85
C GLY A 9 -21.20 26.01 -2.15
N GLU A 10 -21.67 26.80 -1.19
CA GLU A 10 -22.89 26.51 -0.41
C GLU A 10 -24.13 26.40 -1.31
N GLU A 11 -24.23 27.23 -2.35
CA GLU A 11 -25.37 27.28 -3.28
C GLU A 11 -25.59 25.98 -4.09
N GLY A 12 -24.53 25.24 -4.38
CA GLY A 12 -24.61 23.95 -5.09
C GLY A 12 -24.47 22.71 -4.19
N ALA A 13 -24.38 22.89 -2.87
CA ALA A 13 -24.29 21.78 -1.92
C ALA A 13 -25.50 20.83 -2.04
N HIS A 14 -26.68 21.41 -2.32
CA HIS A 14 -27.95 20.69 -2.44
C HIS A 14 -28.03 19.76 -3.67
N GLU A 15 -27.16 19.96 -4.67
CA GLU A 15 -27.11 19.17 -5.90
C GLU A 15 -26.45 17.80 -5.71
N LYS A 16 -25.84 17.55 -4.53
CA LYS A 16 -25.14 16.31 -4.17
C LYS A 16 -25.96 15.38 -3.25
N GLY A 17 -27.27 15.59 -3.16
CA GLY A 17 -28.13 14.83 -2.24
C GLY A 17 -27.99 13.30 -2.36
N GLY A 18 -27.82 12.75 -3.56
CA GLY A 18 -27.61 11.30 -3.75
C GLY A 18 -26.31 10.79 -3.12
N VAL A 19 -25.21 11.52 -3.29
CA VAL A 19 -23.88 11.16 -2.75
C VAL A 19 -23.89 11.23 -1.22
N GLU A 20 -24.52 12.26 -0.66
CA GLU A 20 -24.63 12.43 0.79
C GLU A 20 -25.49 11.33 1.44
N HIS A 21 -26.61 10.96 0.81
CA HIS A 21 -27.47 9.89 1.28
C HIS A 21 -26.75 8.52 1.26
N GLU A 22 -26.02 8.21 0.19
CA GLU A 22 -25.24 6.98 0.08
C GLU A 22 -24.08 6.96 1.09
N GLY A 23 -23.35 8.06 1.27
CA GLY A 23 -22.32 8.16 2.32
C GLY A 23 -22.90 7.95 3.72
N GLY A 24 -24.08 8.51 3.99
CA GLY A 24 -24.82 8.28 5.23
C GLY A 24 -25.25 6.81 5.41
N ARG A 25 -25.75 6.17 4.34
CA ARG A 25 -26.11 4.74 4.33
C ARG A 25 -24.88 3.90 4.64
N PHE A 26 -23.80 4.05 3.88
CA PHE A 26 -22.57 3.29 4.03
C PHE A 26 -22.07 3.33 5.48
N ARG A 27 -22.01 4.53 6.06
CA ARG A 27 -21.60 4.70 7.47
C ARG A 27 -22.50 3.93 8.43
N ARG A 28 -23.82 4.05 8.30
CA ARG A 28 -24.79 3.37 9.18
C ARG A 28 -24.77 1.85 9.02
N THR A 29 -24.52 1.35 7.82
CA THR A 29 -24.51 -0.09 7.53
C THR A 29 -23.21 -0.76 7.95
N HIS A 30 -22.06 -0.11 7.73
CA HIS A 30 -20.76 -0.76 7.86
C HIS A 30 -19.88 -0.24 9.00
N LEU A 31 -20.09 1.00 9.42
CA LEU A 31 -19.24 1.71 10.39
C LEU A 31 -19.96 2.07 11.70
N VAL A 32 -21.19 1.57 11.89
CA VAL A 32 -21.97 1.75 13.11
C VAL A 32 -22.44 0.37 13.63
N PRO A 33 -22.09 0.00 14.88
CA PRO A 33 -21.19 0.72 15.79
C PRO A 33 -19.77 0.87 15.22
N PRO A 34 -18.97 1.84 15.70
CA PRO A 34 -17.60 2.05 15.23
C PRO A 34 -16.79 0.73 15.23
N PRO A 35 -16.16 0.35 14.10
CA PRO A 35 -15.35 -0.86 14.04
C PRO A 35 -14.24 -0.82 15.09
N GLN A 36 -14.11 -1.90 15.85
CA GLN A 36 -12.96 -2.12 16.73
C GLN A 36 -11.94 -2.94 15.96
N VAL A 37 -10.81 -2.32 15.65
CA VAL A 37 -9.67 -2.93 14.94
C VAL A 37 -8.40 -2.59 15.70
N GLU A 38 -7.39 -3.45 15.63
CA GLU A 38 -6.10 -3.17 16.27
C GLU A 38 -5.23 -2.24 15.42
N MET A 39 -5.40 -2.29 14.09
CA MET A 39 -4.61 -1.53 13.13
C MET A 39 -5.46 -1.00 11.97
N LEU A 40 -5.06 0.14 11.39
CA LEU A 40 -5.72 0.70 10.21
C LEU A 40 -5.69 -0.23 8.99
N ALA A 41 -4.69 -1.10 8.88
CA ALA A 41 -4.60 -2.09 7.80
C ALA A 41 -5.80 -3.04 7.80
N GLU A 42 -6.19 -3.54 8.98
CA GLU A 42 -7.36 -4.40 9.16
C GLU A 42 -8.66 -3.69 8.74
N LEU A 43 -8.80 -2.42 9.11
CA LEU A 43 -9.95 -1.61 8.67
C LEU A 43 -9.98 -1.46 7.15
N ASN A 44 -8.83 -1.21 6.52
CA ASN A 44 -8.75 -1.10 5.06
C ASN A 44 -9.14 -2.41 4.36
N GLU A 45 -8.68 -3.56 4.85
CA GLU A 45 -9.06 -4.88 4.32
C GLU A 45 -10.56 -5.16 4.49
N ARG A 46 -11.14 -4.74 5.62
CA ARG A 46 -12.58 -4.82 5.84
C ARG A 46 -13.35 -3.93 4.86
N LEU A 47 -12.90 -2.70 4.65
CA LEU A 47 -13.52 -1.77 3.68
C LEU A 47 -13.44 -2.31 2.26
N ALA A 48 -12.29 -2.85 1.84
CA ALA A 48 -12.14 -3.46 0.51
C ALA A 48 -13.15 -4.60 0.27
N ARG A 49 -13.34 -5.49 1.25
CA ARG A 49 -14.36 -6.55 1.17
C ARG A 49 -15.80 -6.02 1.09
N ILE A 50 -16.07 -4.87 1.73
CA ILE A 50 -17.38 -4.21 1.65
C ILE A 50 -17.57 -3.62 0.25
N ASP A 51 -16.55 -2.95 -0.29
CA ASP A 51 -16.60 -2.35 -1.63
C ASP A 51 -16.85 -3.44 -2.69
N GLU A 52 -16.14 -4.57 -2.62
CA GLU A 52 -16.37 -5.74 -3.48
C GLU A 52 -17.80 -6.28 -3.37
N ALA A 53 -18.37 -6.32 -2.16
CA ALA A 53 -19.74 -6.78 -1.96
C ALA A 53 -20.78 -5.80 -2.53
N GLU A 54 -20.50 -4.50 -2.48
CA GLU A 54 -21.37 -3.44 -2.99
C GLU A 54 -21.54 -3.50 -4.51
N ASP A 55 -20.59 -4.06 -5.26
CA ASP A 55 -20.71 -4.26 -6.72
C ASP A 55 -21.94 -5.11 -7.11
N THR A 56 -22.40 -5.99 -6.21
CA THR A 56 -23.59 -6.82 -6.44
C THR A 56 -24.90 -6.10 -6.09
N ARG A 57 -24.83 -4.97 -5.39
CA ARG A 57 -26.01 -4.23 -4.96
C ARG A 57 -26.69 -3.56 -6.14
N HIS A 58 -28.02 -3.54 -6.10
CA HIS A 58 -28.85 -2.77 -7.00
C HIS A 58 -29.32 -1.49 -6.31
N ILE A 59 -29.14 -0.34 -6.96
CA ILE A 59 -29.68 0.93 -6.49
C ILE A 59 -31.19 0.92 -6.70
N GLN A 60 -31.96 1.45 -5.75
CA GLN A 60 -33.42 1.47 -5.85
C GLN A 60 -33.89 2.12 -7.16
N GLY A 61 -34.70 1.39 -7.91
CA GLY A 61 -35.21 1.85 -9.21
C GLY A 61 -34.27 1.60 -10.40
N ARG A 62 -33.10 0.98 -10.19
CA ARG A 62 -32.21 0.53 -11.27
C ARG A 62 -32.33 -0.97 -11.52
N PRO A 63 -32.35 -1.41 -12.79
CA PRO A 63 -32.43 -2.84 -13.15
C PRO A 63 -31.09 -3.57 -13.11
N THR A 64 -29.98 -2.83 -13.03
CA THR A 64 -28.60 -3.32 -13.07
C THR A 64 -27.90 -3.10 -11.73
N SER A 65 -26.88 -3.91 -11.45
CA SER A 65 -26.04 -3.76 -10.27
C SER A 65 -25.01 -2.65 -10.46
N ILE A 66 -24.47 -2.14 -9.36
CA ILE A 66 -23.40 -1.13 -9.36
C ILE A 66 -22.19 -1.61 -10.17
N GLY A 67 -21.75 -2.85 -9.95
CA GLY A 67 -20.61 -3.43 -10.66
C GLY A 67 -20.87 -3.63 -12.16
N PHE A 68 -22.09 -3.95 -12.57
CA PHE A 68 -22.45 -4.05 -13.99
C PHE A 68 -22.37 -2.68 -14.68
N ASP A 69 -22.96 -1.65 -14.05
CA ASP A 69 -22.89 -0.28 -14.55
C ASP A 69 -21.42 0.18 -14.64
N PHE A 70 -20.61 -0.10 -13.60
CA PHE A 70 -19.19 0.24 -13.58
C PHE A 70 -18.40 -0.42 -14.71
N GLU A 71 -18.53 -1.73 -14.92
CA GLU A 71 -17.82 -2.43 -16.02
C GLU A 71 -18.25 -1.94 -17.41
N THR A 72 -19.50 -1.49 -17.54
CA THR A 72 -19.99 -0.86 -18.78
C THR A 72 -19.34 0.51 -19.03
N GLU A 73 -19.12 1.29 -17.97
CA GLU A 73 -18.51 2.64 -18.04
C GLU A 73 -16.97 2.60 -18.07
N ARG A 74 -16.34 1.57 -17.49
CA ARG A 74 -14.89 1.43 -17.36
C ARG A 74 -14.09 1.68 -18.66
N PRO A 75 -14.47 1.15 -19.85
CA PRO A 75 -13.75 1.41 -21.09
C PRO A 75 -13.86 2.86 -21.60
N LEU A 76 -14.77 3.66 -21.03
CA LEU A 76 -14.95 5.08 -21.37
C LEU A 76 -14.06 5.99 -20.51
N LEU A 77 -13.43 5.46 -19.46
CA LEU A 77 -12.57 6.23 -18.56
C LEU A 77 -11.19 6.48 -19.20
N ALA A 78 -10.62 7.65 -18.90
CA ALA A 78 -9.25 7.95 -19.26
C ALA A 78 -8.27 7.03 -18.50
N PRO A 79 -7.11 6.68 -19.08
CA PRO A 79 -6.08 5.95 -18.37
C PRO A 79 -5.60 6.74 -17.15
N LEU A 80 -5.20 6.04 -16.10
CA LEU A 80 -4.57 6.67 -14.95
C LEU A 80 -3.27 7.37 -15.38
N PRO A 81 -2.93 8.53 -14.77
CA PRO A 81 -1.63 9.14 -14.95
C PRO A 81 -0.50 8.16 -14.63
N VAL A 82 0.57 8.18 -15.42
CA VAL A 82 1.75 7.32 -15.22
C VAL A 82 2.41 7.62 -13.87
N ASP A 83 2.46 8.91 -13.51
CA ASP A 83 2.97 9.36 -12.23
C ASP A 83 1.82 9.52 -11.23
N GLY A 84 1.94 8.86 -10.08
CA GLY A 84 1.00 9.04 -8.98
C GLY A 84 1.09 10.46 -8.40
N TYR A 85 -0.05 11.00 -7.96
CA TYR A 85 -0.08 12.27 -7.25
C TYR A 85 0.43 12.08 -5.81
N ASP A 86 1.42 12.86 -5.40
CA ASP A 86 1.90 12.83 -4.01
C ASP A 86 0.96 13.64 -3.11
N CYS A 87 0.12 12.95 -2.33
CA CYS A 87 -0.77 13.59 -1.36
C CYS A 87 -0.07 14.11 -0.09
N GLY A 88 1.26 14.21 -0.11
CA GLY A 88 2.05 14.70 1.02
C GLY A 88 2.19 16.22 1.06
N LEU A 89 2.45 16.74 2.25
CA LEU A 89 2.92 18.11 2.43
C LEU A 89 4.42 18.17 2.13
N ASP A 90 4.79 18.90 1.08
CA ASP A 90 6.19 19.15 0.73
C ASP A 90 6.86 20.12 1.72
N LEU A 91 8.02 19.73 2.23
CA LEU A 91 8.84 20.46 3.19
C LEU A 91 10.32 20.35 2.80
N THR A 92 11.14 21.32 3.22
CA THR A 92 12.59 21.32 2.96
C THR A 92 13.41 21.59 4.23
N PRO A 93 13.36 20.69 5.24
CA PRO A 93 14.11 20.87 6.48
C PRO A 93 15.62 20.76 6.27
N THR A 94 16.39 21.46 7.10
CA THR A 94 17.83 21.32 7.22
C THR A 94 18.17 20.11 8.09
N VAL A 95 19.18 19.34 7.69
CA VAL A 95 19.68 18.20 8.45
C VAL A 95 20.67 18.67 9.51
N HIS A 96 20.34 18.39 10.77
CA HIS A 96 21.17 18.75 11.91
C HIS A 96 22.41 17.85 12.04
N ARG A 97 23.40 18.29 12.82
CA ARG A 97 24.66 17.57 13.09
C ARG A 97 24.49 16.15 13.66
N ASN A 98 23.34 15.86 14.25
CA ASN A 98 23.01 14.55 14.78
C ASN A 98 22.35 13.64 13.73
N GLY A 99 22.37 14.01 12.44
CA GLY A 99 21.79 13.23 11.36
C GLY A 99 20.27 13.21 11.34
N ARG A 100 19.59 14.24 11.90
CA ARG A 100 18.12 14.29 11.95
C ARG A 100 17.56 15.54 11.29
N VAL A 101 16.32 15.43 10.81
CA VAL A 101 15.47 16.56 10.40
C VAL A 101 14.33 16.74 11.41
N THR A 102 13.88 17.98 11.57
CA THR A 102 12.69 18.29 12.37
C THR A 102 11.50 18.58 11.47
N VAL A 103 10.43 17.80 11.64
CA VAL A 103 9.18 17.95 10.89
C VAL A 103 8.01 17.94 11.87
N ARG A 104 7.25 19.04 11.92
CA ARG A 104 6.11 19.21 12.85
C ARG A 104 6.47 18.89 14.32
N GLN A 105 7.66 19.30 14.77
CA GLN A 105 8.20 19.05 16.12
C GLN A 105 8.51 17.57 16.45
N CYS A 106 8.53 16.69 15.44
CA CYS A 106 9.03 15.33 15.53
C CYS A 106 10.40 15.24 14.83
N TYR A 107 11.24 14.30 15.25
CA TYR A 107 12.61 14.17 14.77
C TYR A 107 12.81 12.84 14.03
N TYR A 108 13.32 12.93 12.80
CA TYR A 108 13.51 11.77 11.93
C TYR A 108 14.97 11.72 11.50
N SER A 109 15.63 10.58 11.69
CA SER A 109 16.99 10.39 11.17
C SER A 109 17.02 10.40 9.65
N VAL A 110 18.13 10.84 9.06
CA VAL A 110 18.43 10.74 7.63
C VAL A 110 19.87 10.25 7.48
N PRO A 111 20.25 9.65 6.33
CA PRO A 111 21.63 9.19 6.13
C PRO A 111 22.66 10.28 6.43
N ALA A 112 23.71 9.94 7.19
CA ALA A 112 24.68 10.90 7.73
C ALA A 112 25.35 11.78 6.66
N ARG A 113 25.44 11.32 5.41
CA ARG A 113 25.94 12.10 4.26
C ARG A 113 25.16 13.39 3.98
N PHE A 114 23.93 13.53 4.49
CA PHE A 114 23.13 14.74 4.32
C PHE A 114 23.31 15.78 5.43
N ILE A 115 24.13 15.51 6.45
CA ILE A 115 24.35 16.44 7.58
C ILE A 115 24.80 17.82 7.06
N GLY A 116 24.13 18.87 7.54
CA GLY A 116 24.38 20.26 7.14
C GLY A 116 23.70 20.68 5.83
N GLY A 117 23.16 19.73 5.06
CA GLY A 117 22.38 20.00 3.85
C GLY A 117 20.90 20.21 4.13
N THR A 118 20.16 20.58 3.07
CA THR A 118 18.69 20.56 3.04
C THR A 118 18.22 19.34 2.26
N VAL A 119 17.12 18.74 2.70
CA VAL A 119 16.50 17.58 2.03
C VAL A 119 15.04 17.86 1.74
N ARG A 120 14.51 17.29 0.65
CA ARG A 120 13.06 17.36 0.38
C ARG A 120 12.35 16.29 1.19
N VAL A 121 11.27 16.67 1.84
CA VAL A 121 10.43 15.78 2.64
C VAL A 121 8.99 15.86 2.14
N SER A 122 8.37 14.71 1.92
CA SER A 122 6.92 14.58 1.73
C SER A 122 6.31 14.00 3.00
N LEU A 123 5.56 14.82 3.72
CA LEU A 123 4.83 14.41 4.92
C LEU A 123 3.42 13.96 4.55
N ARG A 124 3.20 12.64 4.48
CA ARG A 124 1.92 12.02 4.12
C ARG A 124 1.05 11.77 5.36
N ALA A 125 -0.12 11.16 5.16
CA ALA A 125 -1.03 10.83 6.25
C ALA A 125 -0.39 9.91 7.29
N ASN A 126 0.26 8.83 6.85
CA ASN A 126 0.77 7.77 7.74
C ASN A 126 2.29 7.60 7.70
N GLU A 127 2.98 8.29 6.78
CA GLU A 127 4.43 8.16 6.60
C GLU A 127 5.08 9.51 6.29
N LEU A 128 6.39 9.54 6.41
CA LEU A 128 7.26 10.62 5.99
C LEU A 128 8.31 10.05 5.05
N LEU A 129 8.42 10.63 3.85
CA LEU A 129 9.42 10.28 2.85
C LEU A 129 10.47 11.38 2.75
N VAL A 130 11.74 11.02 2.74
CA VAL A 130 12.87 11.93 2.51
C VAL A 130 13.47 11.61 1.16
N PHE A 131 13.74 12.65 0.37
CA PHE A 131 14.22 12.54 -0.99
C PHE A 131 15.59 13.20 -1.19
N ASP A 132 16.38 12.55 -2.04
CA ASP A 132 17.57 13.09 -2.69
C ASP A 132 17.31 13.12 -4.19
N GLY A 133 17.04 14.32 -4.72
CA GLY A 133 16.43 14.49 -6.04
C GLY A 133 15.12 13.72 -6.16
N ARG A 134 15.09 12.69 -7.03
CA ARG A 134 13.93 11.80 -7.25
C ARG A 134 13.96 10.53 -6.41
N LYS A 135 15.08 10.21 -5.75
CA LYS A 135 15.26 8.96 -5.01
C LYS A 135 14.78 9.13 -3.56
N VAL A 136 13.96 8.20 -3.09
CA VAL A 136 13.65 8.10 -1.66
C VAL A 136 14.89 7.56 -0.93
N VAL A 137 15.38 8.32 0.05
CA VAL A 137 16.57 7.97 0.84
C VAL A 137 16.25 7.61 2.28
N ALA A 138 15.07 7.96 2.77
CA ALA A 138 14.54 7.49 4.04
C ALA A 138 13.01 7.45 4.00
N ARG A 139 12.43 6.49 4.71
CA ARG A 139 10.99 6.34 4.91
C ARG A 139 10.71 6.06 6.37
N HIS A 140 9.80 6.83 6.96
CA HIS A 140 9.44 6.73 8.37
C HIS A 140 7.94 6.59 8.53
N PRO A 141 7.45 5.86 9.56
CA PRO A 141 6.09 6.06 10.03
C PRO A 141 5.91 7.51 10.51
N ARG A 142 4.74 8.09 10.27
CA ARG A 142 4.45 9.44 10.75
C ARG A 142 4.28 9.42 12.26
N LEU A 143 5.14 10.15 12.96
CA LEU A 143 5.02 10.34 14.40
C LEU A 143 3.88 11.33 14.70
N THR A 144 2.98 10.94 15.59
CA THR A 144 1.80 11.74 15.99
C THR A 144 2.05 12.59 17.23
N ARG A 145 2.98 12.17 18.11
CA ARG A 145 3.32 12.85 19.35
C ARG A 145 4.51 13.78 19.16
N ARG A 146 4.36 15.04 19.57
CA ARG A 146 5.45 16.04 19.55
C ARG A 146 6.65 15.57 20.37
N TYR A 147 7.83 15.98 19.94
CA TYR A 147 9.13 15.70 20.58
C TYR A 147 9.48 14.21 20.67
N THR A 148 8.94 13.41 19.75
CA THR A 148 9.33 12.01 19.57
C THR A 148 10.36 11.87 18.45
N TYR A 149 11.05 10.73 18.46
CA TYR A 149 12.19 10.43 17.60
C TYR A 149 11.91 9.13 16.85
N HIS A 150 12.34 9.08 15.59
CA HIS A 150 12.44 7.83 14.84
C HIS A 150 13.80 7.76 14.16
N ASP A 151 14.66 6.90 14.69
CA ASP A 151 16.02 6.67 14.23
C ASP A 151 16.16 5.31 13.53
N ILE A 152 16.52 5.36 12.26
CA ILE A 152 16.86 4.18 11.48
C ILE A 152 18.36 3.91 11.65
N LEU A 153 18.71 2.72 12.14
CA LEU A 153 20.10 2.34 12.40
C LEU A 153 21.02 2.49 11.18
N ASP A 154 20.51 2.13 9.98
CA ASP A 154 21.27 2.22 8.72
C ASP A 154 21.85 3.61 8.45
N HIS A 155 21.16 4.67 8.86
CA HIS A 155 21.56 6.05 8.61
C HIS A 155 22.85 6.47 9.30
N TYR A 156 23.26 5.71 10.32
CA TYR A 156 24.41 6.01 11.16
C TYR A 156 25.57 5.03 10.94
N LEU A 157 25.41 4.00 10.10
CA LEU A 157 26.41 2.93 9.96
C LEU A 157 27.76 3.43 9.45
N GLU A 158 27.81 4.41 8.53
CA GLU A 158 29.10 4.98 8.09
C GLU A 158 29.85 5.70 9.23
N VAL A 159 29.11 6.37 10.12
CA VAL A 159 29.69 7.03 11.30
C VAL A 159 30.16 5.99 12.32
N LEU A 160 29.36 4.94 12.50
CA LEU A 160 29.66 3.83 13.41
C LEU A 160 30.83 2.97 12.92
N LEU A 161 31.07 2.85 11.61
CA LEU A 161 32.29 2.22 11.08
C LEU A 161 33.56 2.95 11.56
N VAL A 162 33.54 4.28 11.58
CA VAL A 162 34.67 5.09 12.05
C VAL A 162 34.82 5.00 13.57
N LYS A 163 33.70 4.96 14.31
CA LYS A 163 33.67 4.85 15.77
C LYS A 163 32.80 3.67 16.27
N PRO A 164 33.28 2.42 16.14
CA PRO A 164 32.48 1.24 16.50
C PRO A 164 32.07 1.19 17.97
N GLY A 165 32.89 1.73 18.87
CA GLY A 165 32.59 1.77 20.31
C GLY A 165 31.32 2.57 20.68
N ALA A 166 30.78 3.38 19.78
CA ALA A 166 29.51 4.08 20.00
C ALA A 166 28.27 3.22 19.71
N PHE A 167 28.43 2.06 19.05
CA PHE A 167 27.33 1.22 18.59
C PHE A 167 26.45 0.71 19.74
N ALA A 168 27.05 0.21 20.82
CA ALA A 168 26.33 -0.39 21.93
C ALA A 168 25.38 0.56 22.66
N GLY A 169 25.70 1.86 22.69
CA GLY A 169 24.88 2.90 23.30
C GLY A 169 24.01 3.69 22.32
N ALA A 170 23.95 3.29 21.05
CA ALA A 170 23.22 4.05 20.03
C ALA A 170 21.70 3.94 20.23
N ALA A 171 21.00 5.08 20.32
CA ALA A 171 19.54 5.11 20.36
C ALA A 171 18.91 4.40 19.14
N ALA A 172 19.54 4.53 17.97
CA ALA A 172 19.11 3.85 16.74
C ALA A 172 19.19 2.31 16.85
N LEU A 173 20.13 1.77 17.64
CA LEU A 173 20.19 0.32 17.89
C LEU A 173 19.05 -0.13 18.81
N ALA A 174 18.76 0.63 19.88
CA ALA A 174 17.64 0.34 20.75
C ALA A 174 16.31 0.36 19.99
N GLN A 175 16.13 1.34 19.10
CA GLN A 175 14.97 1.41 18.22
C GLN A 175 14.91 0.22 17.25
N ALA A 176 16.02 -0.09 16.55
CA ALA A 176 16.07 -1.22 15.63
C ALA A 176 15.74 -2.56 16.29
N ARG A 177 16.10 -2.74 17.57
CA ARG A 177 15.68 -3.91 18.37
C ARG A 177 14.18 -3.89 18.64
N SER A 178 13.61 -2.75 19.06
CA SER A 178 12.17 -2.65 19.33
C SER A 178 11.31 -2.86 18.08
N GLU A 179 11.83 -2.51 16.90
CA GLU A 179 11.17 -2.68 15.61
C GLU A 179 11.47 -4.05 14.96
N GLY A 180 12.32 -4.88 15.58
CA GLY A 180 12.72 -6.17 15.05
C GLY A 180 13.64 -6.12 13.82
N THR A 181 14.09 -4.94 13.39
CA THR A 181 15.02 -4.79 12.25
C THR A 181 16.46 -5.17 12.62
N PHE A 182 16.77 -5.25 13.92
CA PHE A 182 17.96 -5.88 14.48
C PHE A 182 17.57 -7.21 15.12
N THR A 183 17.77 -8.31 14.40
CA THR A 183 17.28 -9.65 14.76
C THR A 183 18.23 -10.38 15.72
N SER A 184 17.77 -11.51 16.27
CA SER A 184 18.59 -12.43 17.07
C SER A 184 19.83 -12.94 16.32
N ALA A 185 19.75 -13.13 15.01
CA ALA A 185 20.91 -13.48 14.18
C ALA A 185 22.00 -12.39 14.24
N HIS A 186 21.60 -11.11 14.19
CA HIS A 186 22.54 -9.99 14.34
C HIS A 186 23.15 -9.94 15.73
N GLU A 187 22.38 -10.20 16.79
CA GLU A 187 22.89 -10.30 18.17
C GLU A 187 23.92 -11.42 18.30
N ALA A 188 23.61 -12.61 17.77
CA ALA A 188 24.48 -13.78 17.82
C ALA A 188 25.80 -13.54 17.06
N LEU A 189 25.72 -12.95 15.86
CA LEU A 189 26.91 -12.56 15.11
C LEU A 189 27.75 -11.54 15.89
N TRP A 190 27.10 -10.54 16.48
CA TRP A 190 27.82 -9.51 17.22
C TRP A 190 28.55 -10.08 18.43
N ALA A 191 27.89 -10.95 19.20
CA ALA A 191 28.49 -11.63 20.34
C ALA A 191 29.68 -12.50 19.91
N ALA A 192 29.51 -13.33 18.87
CA ALA A 192 30.56 -14.19 18.34
C ALA A 192 31.77 -13.39 17.83
N ALA A 193 31.52 -12.29 17.09
CA ALA A 193 32.58 -11.44 16.55
C ALA A 193 33.35 -10.69 17.66
N ARG A 194 32.67 -10.23 18.71
CA ARG A 194 33.33 -9.59 19.86
C ARG A 194 34.17 -10.57 20.66
N GLU A 195 33.71 -11.81 20.84
CA GLU A 195 34.49 -12.86 21.49
C GLU A 195 35.74 -13.21 20.68
N ALA A 196 35.60 -13.35 19.36
CA ALA A 196 36.71 -13.77 18.49
C ALA A 196 37.75 -12.66 18.23
N HIS A 197 37.32 -11.40 18.14
CA HIS A 197 38.14 -10.30 17.63
C HIS A 197 38.23 -9.09 18.56
N GLY A 198 37.63 -9.18 19.75
CA GLY A 198 37.50 -8.08 20.70
C GLY A 198 36.42 -7.08 20.30
N ASP A 199 36.09 -6.18 21.23
CA ASP A 199 34.94 -5.28 21.12
C ASP A 199 34.96 -4.40 19.86
N ARG A 200 36.12 -3.82 19.55
CA ARG A 200 36.23 -2.85 18.44
C ARG A 200 36.07 -3.53 17.08
N GLU A 201 36.89 -4.54 16.80
CA GLU A 201 36.88 -5.21 15.49
C GLU A 201 35.65 -6.12 15.33
N GLY A 202 35.18 -6.76 16.40
CA GLY A 202 33.93 -7.52 16.37
C GLY A 202 32.71 -6.65 16.07
N THR A 203 32.63 -5.45 16.63
CA THR A 203 31.56 -4.50 16.32
C THR A 203 31.69 -3.96 14.89
N ARG A 204 32.92 -3.72 14.42
CA ARG A 204 33.16 -3.33 13.03
C ARG A 204 32.66 -4.40 12.05
N ALA A 205 32.98 -5.66 12.30
CA ALA A 205 32.51 -6.80 11.49
C ALA A 205 30.97 -6.86 11.42
N LEU A 206 30.27 -6.67 12.55
CA LEU A 206 28.81 -6.56 12.55
C LEU A 206 28.32 -5.39 11.67
N ILE A 207 28.93 -4.22 11.79
CA ILE A 207 28.53 -3.03 11.03
C ILE A 207 28.72 -3.26 9.52
N GLU A 208 29.81 -3.92 9.12
CA GLU A 208 30.05 -4.33 7.73
C GLU A 208 28.94 -5.26 7.22
N VAL A 209 28.52 -6.25 8.03
CA VAL A 209 27.37 -7.10 7.70
C VAL A 209 26.07 -6.31 7.64
N ARG A 210 25.85 -5.34 8.53
CA ARG A 210 24.65 -4.49 8.48
C ARG A 210 24.56 -3.64 7.22
N LEU A 211 25.69 -3.22 6.65
CA LEU A 211 25.72 -2.48 5.39
C LEU A 211 25.29 -3.34 4.18
N LEU A 212 25.31 -4.67 4.28
CA LEU A 212 24.84 -5.56 3.22
C LEU A 212 23.35 -5.40 2.93
N HIS A 213 22.54 -5.02 3.93
CA HIS A 213 21.10 -4.74 3.75
C HIS A 213 20.80 -3.62 2.74
N ARG A 214 21.80 -2.83 2.34
CA ARG A 214 21.66 -1.82 1.27
C ARG A 214 21.67 -2.41 -0.14
N GLN A 215 22.12 -3.66 -0.29
CA GLN A 215 22.34 -4.32 -1.58
C GLN A 215 21.65 -5.68 -1.67
N LEU A 216 21.44 -6.34 -0.53
CA LEU A 216 20.85 -7.67 -0.43
C LEU A 216 19.54 -7.60 0.37
N PRO A 217 18.55 -8.45 0.05
CA PRO A 217 17.31 -8.50 0.81
C PRO A 217 17.56 -9.06 2.22
N ALA A 218 16.72 -8.64 3.18
CA ALA A 218 17.00 -8.85 4.61
C ALA A 218 17.00 -10.33 5.01
N ASP A 219 16.13 -11.13 4.40
CA ASP A 219 16.05 -12.58 4.56
C ASP A 219 17.33 -13.28 4.11
N ALA A 220 17.89 -12.89 2.97
CA ALA A 220 19.15 -13.43 2.47
C ALA A 220 20.33 -13.08 3.39
N VAL A 221 20.40 -11.84 3.91
CA VAL A 221 21.45 -11.45 4.87
C VAL A 221 21.32 -12.27 6.16
N VAL A 222 20.09 -12.43 6.70
CA VAL A 222 19.87 -13.24 7.91
C VAL A 222 20.26 -14.70 7.68
N ALA A 223 19.86 -15.31 6.56
CA ALA A 223 20.27 -16.67 6.20
C ALA A 223 21.80 -16.81 6.09
N GLY A 224 22.47 -15.81 5.49
CA GLY A 224 23.94 -15.77 5.42
C GLY A 224 24.61 -15.70 6.80
N ILE A 225 24.05 -14.91 7.72
CA ILE A 225 24.52 -14.82 9.11
C ILE A 225 24.38 -16.20 9.79
N GLU A 226 23.23 -16.83 9.68
CA GLU A 226 22.94 -18.12 10.31
C GLU A 226 23.84 -19.24 9.76
N ALA A 227 24.08 -19.28 8.45
CA ALA A 227 24.99 -20.24 7.82
C ALA A 227 26.43 -20.08 8.34
N VAL A 228 26.92 -18.84 8.43
CA VAL A 228 28.28 -18.53 8.91
C VAL A 228 28.44 -18.86 10.39
N LEU A 229 27.45 -18.57 11.21
CA LEU A 229 27.42 -18.98 12.62
C LEU A 229 27.37 -20.51 12.78
N GLY A 230 26.61 -21.20 11.94
CA GLY A 230 26.57 -22.67 11.89
C GLY A 230 27.93 -23.30 11.56
N ALA A 231 28.71 -22.63 10.70
CA ALA A 231 30.10 -22.98 10.40
C ALA A 231 31.10 -22.53 11.49
N ARG A 232 30.64 -22.00 12.62
CA ARG A 232 31.44 -21.44 13.72
C ARG A 232 32.39 -20.33 13.29
N SER A 233 31.96 -19.53 12.32
CA SER A 233 32.67 -18.34 11.84
C SER A 233 31.84 -17.07 12.13
N CYS A 234 32.49 -15.92 12.02
CA CYS A 234 31.87 -14.60 12.13
C CYS A 234 32.41 -13.62 11.06
N SER A 235 33.01 -14.14 9.98
CA SER A 235 33.60 -13.33 8.91
C SER A 235 32.53 -12.61 8.07
N PRO A 236 32.59 -11.27 7.95
CA PRO A 236 31.67 -10.50 7.09
C PRO A 236 31.73 -10.91 5.61
N GLU A 237 32.91 -11.31 5.13
CA GLU A 237 33.10 -11.76 3.75
C GLU A 237 32.34 -13.07 3.48
N LEU A 238 32.40 -14.01 4.42
CA LEU A 238 31.63 -15.26 4.31
C LEU A 238 30.13 -15.01 4.39
N VAL A 239 29.70 -14.06 5.24
CA VAL A 239 28.27 -13.67 5.32
C VAL A 239 27.83 -13.11 3.98
N THR A 240 28.67 -12.32 3.32
CA THR A 240 28.38 -11.78 1.98
C THR A 240 28.21 -12.90 0.94
N ILE A 241 29.07 -13.91 0.96
CA ILE A 241 29.00 -15.06 0.03
C ILE A 241 27.73 -15.88 0.27
N GLU A 242 27.46 -16.27 1.52
CA GLU A 242 26.30 -17.08 1.85
C GLU A 242 24.98 -16.31 1.65
N ALA A 243 24.95 -15.00 1.91
CA ALA A 243 23.79 -14.17 1.64
C ALA A 243 23.49 -14.08 0.13
N ARG A 244 24.50 -13.91 -0.72
CA ARG A 244 24.30 -13.93 -2.19
C ARG A 244 23.79 -15.28 -2.68
N LYS A 245 24.36 -16.36 -2.16
CA LYS A 245 23.90 -17.73 -2.47
C LYS A 245 22.45 -17.94 -2.04
N ALA A 246 22.05 -17.42 -0.87
CA ALA A 246 20.67 -17.48 -0.39
C ALA A 246 19.70 -16.66 -1.27
N GLN A 247 20.14 -15.52 -1.80
CA GLN A 247 19.34 -14.71 -2.72
C GLN A 247 19.11 -15.41 -4.07
N GLU A 248 20.11 -16.15 -4.57
CA GLU A 248 20.04 -16.88 -5.84
C GLU A 248 19.31 -18.23 -5.73
N ALA A 249 19.14 -18.75 -4.51
CA ALA A 249 18.40 -19.98 -4.29
C ALA A 249 16.95 -19.80 -4.77
N PRO A 250 16.36 -20.81 -5.47
CA PRO A 250 14.98 -20.73 -5.89
C PRO A 250 14.09 -20.46 -4.67
N GLN A 251 13.44 -19.30 -4.63
CA GLN A 251 12.38 -19.09 -3.67
C GLN A 251 11.32 -20.15 -3.95
N ALA A 252 11.06 -21.03 -2.97
CA ALA A 252 9.92 -21.92 -3.04
C ALA A 252 8.69 -21.04 -3.32
N ALA A 253 8.02 -21.29 -4.44
CA ALA A 253 6.82 -20.56 -4.80
C ALA A 253 5.88 -20.50 -3.58
N PRO A 254 5.23 -19.37 -3.30
CA PRO A 254 4.22 -19.34 -2.25
C PRO A 254 3.22 -20.46 -2.55
N ALA A 255 3.05 -21.38 -1.61
CA ALA A 255 2.08 -22.45 -1.74
C ALA A 255 0.73 -21.78 -2.01
N LEU A 256 0.21 -21.97 -3.23
CA LEU A 256 -1.15 -21.58 -3.57
C LEU A 256 -2.07 -22.15 -2.48
N PRO A 257 -2.99 -21.35 -1.92
CA PRO A 257 -3.99 -21.89 -1.00
C PRO A 257 -4.68 -23.07 -1.69
N GLY A 258 -4.71 -24.20 -0.98
CA GLY A 258 -4.99 -25.53 -1.52
C GLY A 258 -6.14 -25.56 -2.51
N VAL A 259 -5.81 -25.87 -3.77
CA VAL A 259 -6.78 -26.46 -4.68
C VAL A 259 -7.04 -27.86 -4.12
N VAL A 260 -8.19 -28.01 -3.46
CA VAL A 260 -8.76 -29.33 -3.18
C VAL A 260 -8.88 -30.04 -4.52
N PRO A 261 -8.34 -31.26 -4.69
CA PRO A 261 -8.54 -32.01 -5.93
C PRO A 261 -10.04 -32.17 -6.13
N VAL A 262 -10.56 -31.64 -7.24
CA VAL A 262 -11.91 -31.96 -7.69
C VAL A 262 -11.86 -33.43 -8.08
N GLU A 263 -12.51 -34.28 -7.28
CA GLU A 263 -12.78 -35.66 -7.69
C GLU A 263 -13.53 -35.60 -9.02
N GLU A 264 -13.01 -36.30 -10.03
CA GLU A 264 -13.64 -36.43 -11.35
C GLU A 264 -15.07 -36.96 -11.15
N GLU A 265 -16.06 -36.11 -11.41
CA GLU A 265 -17.45 -36.56 -11.46
C GLU A 265 -17.66 -37.48 -12.66
N ASP A 266 -18.06 -38.71 -12.34
CA ASP A 266 -18.51 -39.74 -13.28
C ASP A 266 -19.60 -39.17 -14.24
N PRO A 267 -19.39 -39.25 -15.58
CA PRO A 267 -20.28 -38.66 -16.58
C PRO A 267 -21.71 -39.24 -16.58
N ALA A 268 -21.99 -40.28 -15.78
CA ALA A 268 -23.32 -40.87 -15.65
C ALA A 268 -24.32 -40.05 -14.80
N ARG A 269 -23.89 -39.04 -14.03
CA ARG A 269 -24.80 -38.24 -13.16
C ARG A 269 -25.39 -36.98 -13.81
N ALA A 270 -24.89 -36.56 -14.97
CA ALA A 270 -25.32 -35.32 -15.64
C ALA A 270 -26.66 -35.42 -16.40
N GLN A 271 -27.32 -36.58 -16.45
CA GLN A 271 -28.58 -36.78 -17.22
C GLN A 271 -29.88 -36.74 -16.40
N ALA A 272 -29.87 -36.40 -15.11
CA ALA A 272 -31.05 -36.59 -14.25
C ALA A 272 -31.77 -35.32 -13.75
N LEU A 273 -31.47 -34.11 -14.23
CA LEU A 273 -32.16 -32.89 -13.76
C LEU A 273 -32.56 -31.92 -14.88
N VAL A 274 -33.07 -32.46 -15.99
CA VAL A 274 -33.96 -31.72 -16.89
C VAL A 274 -35.40 -32.14 -16.59
N ARG A 275 -36.03 -31.43 -15.64
CA ARG A 275 -37.49 -31.16 -15.58
C ARG A 275 -37.79 -30.40 -14.30
N LEU A 276 -37.95 -29.08 -14.41
CA LEU A 276 -39.16 -28.36 -13.96
C LEU A 276 -38.98 -26.85 -14.20
N GLY A 277 -39.69 -26.39 -15.25
CA GLY A 277 -40.30 -25.07 -15.45
C GLY A 277 -39.66 -23.80 -14.89
N VAL A 278 -39.09 -22.99 -15.79
CA VAL A 278 -39.23 -21.53 -15.72
C VAL A 278 -39.62 -21.02 -17.12
N VAL A 279 -40.70 -20.24 -17.15
CA VAL A 279 -41.36 -19.66 -18.31
C VAL A 279 -40.50 -18.55 -18.92
N ALA A 280 -40.31 -18.58 -20.23
CA ALA A 280 -39.66 -17.50 -20.98
C ALA A 280 -40.59 -16.27 -21.12
N PRO A 281 -40.07 -15.03 -21.07
CA PRO A 281 -40.89 -13.86 -21.37
C PRO A 281 -41.21 -13.80 -22.87
N ALA A 282 -42.49 -13.58 -23.17
CA ALA A 282 -43.01 -13.46 -24.52
C ALA A 282 -42.42 -12.25 -25.26
N ARG A 283 -42.00 -12.46 -26.52
CA ARG A 283 -41.68 -11.40 -27.47
C ARG A 283 -42.95 -10.59 -27.75
N LEU A 284 -42.89 -9.27 -27.50
CA LEU A 284 -43.92 -8.34 -27.95
C LEU A 284 -43.87 -8.20 -29.49
N PRO A 285 -45.02 -8.15 -30.18
CA PRO A 285 -45.07 -7.94 -31.62
C PRO A 285 -44.87 -6.45 -31.97
N HIS A 286 -44.15 -6.20 -33.07
CA HIS A 286 -44.05 -4.89 -33.70
C HIS A 286 -45.44 -4.36 -34.09
N PRO A 287 -45.73 -3.05 -33.89
CA PRO A 287 -46.96 -2.47 -34.40
C PRO A 287 -46.85 -2.25 -35.91
N GLY A 288 -47.79 -2.87 -36.63
CA GLY A 288 -47.99 -2.67 -38.05
C GLY A 288 -48.55 -1.29 -38.37
N HIS A 289 -48.19 -0.82 -39.57
CA HIS A 289 -48.77 0.33 -40.23
C HIS A 289 -50.30 0.22 -40.40
N ALA A 290 -51.02 1.25 -39.97
CA ALA A 290 -52.31 1.63 -40.55
C ALA A 290 -52.47 3.15 -40.53
N ARG A 291 -52.99 3.67 -41.64
CA ARG A 291 -53.07 5.06 -42.08
C ARG A 291 -54.10 5.90 -41.31
N GLY A 292 -53.92 7.23 -41.29
CA GLY A 292 -55.04 8.16 -41.17
C GLY A 292 -54.72 9.61 -40.82
N ALA A 293 -54.94 10.51 -41.80
CA ALA A 293 -55.31 11.92 -41.65
C ALA A 293 -54.29 12.93 -41.10
N GLY A 294 -53.61 13.63 -42.02
CA GLY A 294 -53.00 14.94 -41.79
C GLY A 294 -53.60 15.95 -42.76
N ALA A 295 -54.42 16.86 -42.21
CA ALA A 295 -55.09 17.94 -42.91
C ALA A 295 -54.09 19.04 -43.31
N ASP A 296 -54.13 19.42 -44.59
CA ASP A 296 -53.38 20.55 -45.14
C ASP A 296 -54.04 21.87 -44.73
N ARG A 297 -53.24 22.73 -44.08
CA ARG A 297 -53.56 24.14 -43.82
C ARG A 297 -52.55 24.97 -44.59
N THR A 298 -52.99 25.67 -45.64
CA THR A 298 -52.36 26.94 -46.03
C THR A 298 -53.36 27.95 -46.60
N ARG A 299 -53.05 29.22 -46.29
CA ARG A 299 -53.55 30.49 -46.85
C ARG A 299 -54.90 31.04 -46.37
N ARG A 300 -54.80 31.92 -45.36
CA ARG A 300 -55.56 33.17 -45.34
C ARG A 300 -54.60 34.35 -45.25
N ASP A 301 -54.67 35.19 -46.29
CA ASP A 301 -54.18 36.56 -46.37
C ASP A 301 -54.90 37.50 -45.41
N HIS A 302 -54.18 38.55 -44.99
CA HIS A 302 -54.56 39.87 -44.45
C HIS A 302 -53.65 40.24 -43.28
N ARG A 303 -52.99 41.40 -43.21
CA ARG A 303 -53.20 42.76 -43.74
C ARG A 303 -51.84 43.50 -43.73
N ARG A 304 -51.62 44.50 -44.60
CA ARG A 304 -51.67 45.94 -44.27
C ARG A 304 -51.05 46.31 -42.92
#